data_AF-A0A921KJP9-F1
#
_entry.id   AF-A0A921KJP9-F1
#
_cell.length_a   1.000
_cell.length_b   1.000
_cell.length_c   1.000
_cell.angle_alpha   90.00
_cell.angle_beta   90.00
_cell.angle_gamma   90.00
#
_symmetry.space_group_name_H-M   'P 1'
#
loop_
_entity.id
_entity.type
_entity.pdbx_description
1 polymer ?
#
loop_
_entity_poly.entity_id
_entity_poly.type
_entity_poly.pdbx_seq_one_letter_code
_entity_poly.pdbx_strand_id
1 'polypeptide(L)' 'MDTLFPRGEKNEAFKEYFVGQSYLNMLTTTGVAIGNVTFEPGCRNNWHIHHKGGQILLVTNGRG' A
#
# COMPACT_ATOMS: atom_id res chain seq x y z
N MET A 1 -12.09 -12.24 -8.99
CA MET A 1 -10.74 -12.10 -9.58
C MET A 1 -9.77 -12.34 -8.45
N ASP A 2 -9.08 -13.47 -8.44
CA ASP A 2 -8.05 -13.73 -7.44
C ASP A 2 -6.83 -12.87 -7.75
N THR A 3 -6.37 -12.10 -6.77
CA THR A 3 -5.15 -11.30 -6.86
C THR A 3 -3.96 -12.12 -6.35
N LEU A 4 -2.75 -11.84 -6.86
CA LEU A 4 -1.53 -12.55 -6.47
C LEU A 4 -1.29 -12.54 -4.95
N PHE A 5 -1.62 -11.41 -4.30
CA PHE A 5 -1.57 -11.25 -2.85
C PHE A 5 -2.95 -10.84 -2.31
N PRO A 6 -3.30 -11.20 -1.05
CA PRO A 6 -4.53 -10.73 -0.44
C PRO A 6 -4.59 -9.20 -0.38
N ARG A 7 -5.76 -8.62 -0.65
CA ARG A 7 -5.98 -7.17 -0.57
C ARG A 7 -5.80 -6.62 0.85
N GLY A 8 -6.21 -7.41 1.85
CA GLY A 8 -6.26 -6.99 3.25
C GLY A 8 -7.48 -6.12 3.55
N GLU A 9 -7.45 -5.53 4.74
CA GLU A 9 -8.51 -4.68 5.27
C GLU A 9 -8.34 -3.22 4.83
N LYS A 10 -9.37 -2.40 5.07
CA LYS A 10 -9.27 -0.95 4.89
C LYS A 10 -8.09 -0.41 5.68
N ASN A 11 -7.35 0.50 5.07
CA ASN A 11 -6.15 1.09 5.65
C ASN A 11 -6.47 2.16 6.72
N GLU A 12 -7.29 1.82 7.71
CA GLU A 12 -7.79 2.76 8.73
C GLU A 12 -6.65 3.33 9.57
N ALA A 13 -5.61 2.54 9.83
CA ALA A 13 -4.45 2.94 10.63
C ALA A 13 -3.64 4.09 10.00
N PHE A 14 -3.69 4.23 8.68
CA PHE A 14 -2.91 5.24 7.95
C PHE A 14 -3.79 6.18 7.13
N LYS A 15 -5.12 6.18 7.34
CA LYS A 15 -6.07 6.90 6.48
C LYS A 15 -5.80 8.40 6.32
N GLU A 16 -5.24 9.05 7.34
CA GLU A 16 -4.88 10.47 7.31
C GLU A 16 -3.78 10.80 6.29
N TYR A 17 -3.00 9.79 5.89
CA TYR A 17 -1.92 9.93 4.92
C TYR A 17 -2.36 9.61 3.49
N PHE A 18 -3.65 9.37 3.25
CA PHE A 18 -4.19 9.06 1.94
C PHE A 18 -5.34 10.00 1.58
N VAL A 19 -5.46 10.31 0.30
CA VAL A 19 -6.67 10.87 -0.29
C VAL A 19 -7.38 9.70 -0.98
N GLY A 20 -8.65 9.46 -0.64
CA GLY A 20 -9.42 8.31 -1.12
C GLY A 20 -9.24 7.05 -0.26
N GLN A 21 -9.84 5.94 -0.70
CA GLN A 21 -9.82 4.65 0.03
C GLN A 21 -8.65 3.78 -0.44
N SER A 22 -7.83 3.35 0.52
CA SER A 22 -6.82 2.31 0.31
C SER A 22 -7.05 1.10 1.23
N TYR A 23 -6.43 -0.03 0.88
CA TYR A 23 -6.40 -1.27 1.65
C TYR A 23 -4.96 -1.72 1.82
N LEU A 24 -4.66 -2.35 2.95
CA LEU A 24 -3.31 -2.79 3.29
C LEU A 24 -3.32 -4.23 3.82
N ASN A 25 -2.45 -5.06 3.24
CA ASN A 25 -2.09 -6.37 3.79
C ASN A 25 -0.57 -6.46 3.96
N MET A 26 -0.08 -6.60 5.19
CA MET A 26 1.33 -6.85 5.43
C MET A 26 1.67 -8.31 5.06
N LEU A 27 2.67 -8.51 4.20
CA LEU A 27 3.17 -9.84 3.79
C LEU A 27 4.28 -10.33 4.73
N THR A 28 5.13 -9.42 5.20
CA THR A 28 6.09 -9.68 6.27
C THR A 28 6.38 -8.39 7.02
N THR A 29 6.58 -8.52 8.33
CA THR A 29 7.08 -7.45 9.22
C THR A 29 8.46 -7.79 9.79
N THR A 30 9.01 -8.95 9.45
CA THR A 30 10.34 -9.38 9.90
C THR A 30 11.36 -9.13 8.79
N GLY A 31 12.49 -8.50 9.15
CA GLY A 31 13.50 -8.06 8.19
C GLY A 31 13.06 -6.78 7.48
N VAL A 32 12.94 -6.83 6.15
CA VAL A 32 12.36 -5.73 5.37
C VAL A 32 10.85 -5.85 5.42
N ALA A 33 10.16 -4.79 5.84
CA ALA A 33 8.71 -4.75 5.84
C ALA A 33 8.18 -4.75 4.39
N ILE A 34 7.28 -5.68 4.08
CA ILE A 34 6.66 -5.79 2.75
C ILE A 34 5.15 -5.78 2.95
N GLY A 35 4.47 -4.88 2.24
CA GLY A 35 3.02 -4.78 2.23
C GLY A 35 2.47 -4.77 0.81
N ASN A 36 1.32 -5.40 0.63
CA ASN A 36 0.48 -5.23 -0.55
C ASN A 36 -0.52 -4.10 -0.27
N VAL A 37 -0.49 -3.05 -1.09
CA VAL A 37 -1.39 -1.89 -0.95
C VAL A 37 -2.27 -1.81 -2.18
N THR A 38 -3.59 -1.70 -1.99
CA THR A 38 -4.55 -1.48 -3.08
C THR A 38 -5.16 -0.10 -2.95
N PHE A 39 -5.20 0.63 -4.06
CA PHE A 39 -5.78 1.96 -4.18
C PHE A 39 -7.07 1.87 -4.99
N GLU A 40 -8.19 2.36 -4.46
CA GLU A 40 -9.37 2.60 -5.30
C GLU A 40 -9.06 3.67 -6.36
N PRO A 41 -9.82 3.75 -7.48
CA PRO A 41 -9.59 4.77 -8.50
C PRO A 41 -9.51 6.19 -7.92
N GLY A 42 -8.43 6.90 -8.26
CA GLY A 42 -8.16 8.26 -7.76
C GLY A 42 -7.57 8.32 -6.33
N CYS A 43 -7.43 7.19 -5.63
CA CYS A 43 -6.75 7.16 -4.36
C CYS A 43 -5.23 7.33 -4.53
N ARG A 44 -4.62 8.14 -3.66
CA ARG A 44 -3.16 8.32 -3.58
C ARG A 44 -2.72 8.50 -2.13
N ASN A 45 -1.46 8.23 -1.83
CA ASN A 45 -0.86 8.70 -0.59
C ASN A 45 -0.48 10.18 -0.67
N ASN A 46 -0.24 10.80 0.48
CA ASN A 46 0.32 12.14 0.60
C ASN A 46 1.83 12.12 0.33
N TRP A 47 2.37 13.29 -0.03
CA TRP A 47 3.82 13.50 -0.15
C TRP A 47 4.52 13.06 1.14
N HIS A 48 5.52 12.19 1.02
CA HIS A 48 6.29 11.68 2.16
C HIS A 48 7.68 11.22 1.70
N ILE A 49 8.55 10.95 2.68
CA ILE A 49 9.88 10.38 2.45
C ILE A 49 10.08 9.16 3.33
N HIS A 50 10.90 8.21 2.86
CA HIS A 50 11.39 7.11 3.68
C HIS A 50 12.71 7.53 4.33
N HIS A 51 12.66 7.84 5.62
CA HIS A 51 13.85 8.27 6.35
C HIS A 51 14.85 7.12 6.48
N LYS A 52 16.15 7.41 6.33
CA LYS A 52 17.25 6.46 6.55
C LYS A 52 17.21 5.24 5.61
N GLY A 53 16.52 5.35 4.47
CA GLY A 53 16.35 4.28 3.51
C GLY A 53 15.62 4.74 2.25
N GLY A 54 14.89 3.82 1.62
CA GLY A 54 14.08 4.08 0.43
C GLY A 54 12.94 3.07 0.31
N GLN A 55 12.13 3.21 -0.75
CA GLN A 55 11.03 2.31 -1.05
C GLN A 55 11.12 1.85 -2.51
N ILE A 56 10.82 0.57 -2.73
CA ILE A 56 10.63 -0.02 -4.05
C ILE A 56 9.14 -0.34 -4.20
N LEU A 57 8.57 0.00 -5.35
CA LEU A 57 7.19 -0.33 -5.70
C LEU A 57 7.19 -1.34 -6.84
N LEU A 58 6.44 -2.43 -6.68
CA LEU A 58 6.18 -3.40 -7.74
C LEU A 58 4.68 -3.42 -8.02
N VAL A 59 4.29 -2.91 -9.19
CA VAL A 59 2.89 -2.91 -9.63
C VAL A 59 2.49 -4.32 -10.04
N THR A 60 1.49 -4.90 -9.36
CA THR A 60 0.99 -6.26 -9.64
C THR A 60 -0.31 -6.26 -10.45
N ASN A 61 -1.06 -5.15 -10.43
CA ASN A 61 -2.30 -4.98 -11.19
C ASN A 61 -2.67 -3.49 -11.35
N GLY A 62 -3.53 -3.18 -12.32
CA GLY A 62 -4.13 -1.86 -12.48
C GLY A 62 -3.22 -0.84 -13.16
N ARG A 63 -3.55 0.44 -12.96
CA ARG A 63 -2.82 1.61 -13.48
C ARG A 63 -2.85 2.70 -12.42
N GLY A 64 -1.71 3.33 -12.17
CA GLY A 64 -1.53 4.46 -11.26
C GLY A 64 -0.95 5.66 -11.97
#